data_AF-D9XFC0-F1
#
_entry.id   AF-D9XFC0-F1
#
_cell.length_a   1.000
_cell.length_b   1.000
_cell.length_c   1.000
_cell.angle_alpha   90.00
_cell.angle_beta   90.00
_cell.angle_gamma   90.00
#
_symmetry.space_group_name_H-M   'P 1'
#
loop_
_entity.id
_entity.type
_entity.pdbx_description
1 polymer ?
#
loop_
_entity_poly.entity_id
_entity_poly.type
_entity_poly.pdbx_seq_one_letter_code
_entity_poly.pdbx_strand_id
1 'polypeptide(L)'
;MSLPLVANVLLGIPAVVPAFMLWYFAANWPLASLGWTDREPTENDGVLPWVMVATPIFILFGLIWWLVNRPFRRRTELPPGRYWLLSAAATALPTLTLIIISLGRN
;
A
#
# COMPACT_ATOMS: atom_id res chain seq x y z
N MET A 1 14.48 -16.57 10.34
CA MET A 1 13.54 -15.59 9.74
C MET A 1 13.77 -14.25 10.43
N SER A 2 14.18 -13.20 9.72
CA SER A 2 14.48 -11.91 10.35
C SER A 2 13.18 -11.27 10.84
N LEU A 3 13.05 -11.06 12.16
CA LEU A 3 11.89 -10.46 12.83
C LEU A 3 11.31 -9.20 12.12
N PRO A 4 12.12 -8.29 11.53
CA PRO A 4 11.59 -7.14 10.78
C PRO A 4 10.79 -7.54 9.53
N LEU A 5 11.18 -8.59 8.81
CA LEU A 5 10.44 -9.04 7.63
C LEU A 5 9.09 -9.63 8.02
N VAL A 6 9.04 -10.42 9.10
CA VAL A 6 7.78 -10.98 9.61
C VAL A 6 6.82 -9.85 10.01
N ALA A 7 7.33 -8.84 10.73
CA ALA A 7 6.52 -7.68 11.11
C ALA A 7 5.97 -6.93 9.89
N ASN A 8 6.79 -6.74 8.84
CA ASN A 8 6.33 -6.04 7.63
C ASN A 8 5.33 -6.87 6.81
N VAL A 9 5.47 -8.20 6.75
CA VAL A 9 4.47 -9.09 6.13
C VAL A 9 3.13 -9.02 6.88
N LEU A 10 3.16 -9.04 8.22
CA LEU A 10 1.95 -8.90 9.04
C LEU A 10 1.30 -7.53 8.86
N LEU A 11 2.09 -6.45 8.79
CA LEU A 11 1.62 -5.12 8.43
C LEU A 11 1.08 -5.06 7.00
N GLY A 12 1.53 -5.96 6.12
CA GLY A 12 1.04 -6.07 4.74
C GLY A 12 -0.42 -6.50 4.66
N ILE A 13 -0.96 -7.19 5.68
CA ILE A 13 -2.36 -7.60 5.73
C ILE A 13 -3.28 -6.37 5.78
N PRO A 14 -3.16 -5.43 6.75
CA PRO A 14 -3.93 -4.19 6.72
C PRO A 14 -3.49 -3.26 5.59
N ALA A 15 -2.25 -3.38 5.06
CA ALA A 15 -1.78 -2.58 3.93
C ALA A 15 -2.57 -2.81 2.63
N VAL A 16 -3.31 -3.92 2.53
CA VAL A 16 -4.21 -4.18 1.39
C VAL A 16 -5.23 -3.05 1.23
N VAL A 17 -5.73 -2.48 2.34
CA VAL A 17 -6.71 -1.38 2.31
C VAL A 17 -6.14 -0.11 1.65
N PRO A 18 -5.05 0.50 2.15
CA PRO A 18 -4.47 1.67 1.50
C PRO A 18 -3.96 1.35 0.08
N ALA A 19 -3.44 0.14 -0.18
CA ALA A 19 -3.04 -0.23 -1.54
C ALA A 19 -4.23 -0.27 -2.50
N PHE A 20 -5.36 -0.85 -2.07
CA PHE A 20 -6.60 -0.84 -2.85
C PHE A 20 -7.14 0.57 -3.05
N MET A 21 -7.16 1.41 -2.01
CA MET A 21 -7.60 2.80 -2.12
C MET A 21 -6.75 3.59 -3.12
N LEU A 22 -5.42 3.39 -3.09
CA LEU A 22 -4.50 4.02 -4.03
C LEU A 22 -4.78 3.56 -5.47
N TRP A 23 -4.98 2.26 -5.68
CA TRP A 23 -5.36 1.73 -6.99
C TRP A 23 -6.70 2.26 -7.48
N TYR A 24 -7.74 2.24 -6.62
CA TYR A 24 -9.08 2.71 -6.97
C TYR A 24 -9.08 4.19 -7.35
N PHE A 25 -8.40 5.02 -6.57
CA PHE A 25 -8.21 6.44 -6.88
C PHE A 25 -7.49 6.60 -8.23
N ALA A 26 -6.40 5.87 -8.46
CA ALA A 26 -5.66 5.95 -9.70
C ALA A 26 -6.52 5.54 -10.91
N ALA A 27 -7.25 4.43 -10.80
CA ALA A 27 -8.10 3.88 -11.83
C ALA A 27 -9.28 4.81 -12.21
N ASN A 28 -9.82 5.58 -11.27
CA ASN A 28 -10.98 6.44 -11.54
C ASN A 28 -10.64 7.87 -11.97
N TRP A 29 -9.40 8.33 -11.75
CA TRP A 29 -8.97 9.69 -12.12
C TRP A 29 -7.75 9.72 -13.05
N PRO A 30 -6.49 9.64 -12.59
CA PRO A 30 -5.35 9.85 -13.48
C PRO A 30 -5.28 8.80 -14.59
N LEU A 31 -5.49 7.52 -14.28
CA LEU A 31 -5.43 6.45 -15.28
C LEU A 31 -6.62 6.52 -16.25
N ALA A 32 -7.81 6.85 -15.75
CA ALA A 32 -8.99 7.05 -16.60
C ALA A 32 -8.83 8.26 -17.52
N SER A 33 -8.24 9.37 -17.03
CA SER A 33 -7.97 10.55 -17.84
C SER A 33 -6.95 10.29 -18.96
N LEU A 34 -6.09 9.28 -18.77
CA LEU A 34 -5.13 8.80 -19.76
C LEU A 34 -5.72 7.73 -20.70
N GLY A 35 -6.97 7.32 -20.48
CA GLY A 35 -7.63 6.26 -21.25
C GLY A 35 -7.10 4.85 -20.95
N TRP A 36 -6.41 4.64 -19.82
CA TRP A 36 -5.88 3.32 -19.44
C TRP A 36 -6.88 2.47 -18.66
N THR A 37 -7.89 3.11 -18.07
CA THR A 37 -8.93 2.47 -17.28
C THR A 37 -10.28 3.14 -17.52
N ASP A 38 -11.37 2.42 -17.32
CA ASP A 38 -12.71 2.99 -17.33
C ASP A 38 -13.06 3.53 -15.94
N ARG A 39 -13.64 4.73 -15.89
CA ARG A 39 -14.15 5.30 -14.65
C ARG A 39 -15.43 4.57 -14.24
N GLU A 40 -15.55 4.27 -12.96
CA GLU A 40 -16.75 3.65 -12.41
C GLU A 40 -17.97 4.57 -12.63
N PRO A 41 -19.08 4.08 -13.22
CA PRO A 41 -20.25 4.91 -13.53
C PRO A 41 -20.90 5.57 -12.33
N THR A 42 -20.71 4.99 -11.14
CA THR A 42 -21.25 5.50 -9.87
C THR A 42 -20.33 6.50 -9.18
N GLU A 43 -19.11 6.71 -9.67
CA GLU A 43 -18.13 7.63 -9.06
C GLU A 43 -18.32 9.06 -9.58
N ASN A 44 -19.27 9.77 -8.99
CA ASN A 44 -19.71 11.13 -9.33
C ASN A 44 -19.49 12.18 -8.21
N ASP A 45 -18.94 11.77 -7.06
CA ASP A 45 -18.74 12.64 -5.89
C ASP A 45 -17.45 13.49 -5.96
N GLY A 46 -16.64 13.25 -6.98
CA GLY A 46 -15.38 13.97 -7.21
C GLY A 46 -14.27 13.56 -6.24
N VAL A 47 -13.16 14.30 -6.27
CA VAL A 47 -11.92 13.92 -5.54
C VAL A 47 -11.98 14.28 -4.06
N LEU A 48 -12.79 15.26 -3.65
CA LEU A 48 -12.74 15.81 -2.30
C LEU A 48 -13.10 14.77 -1.21
N PRO A 49 -14.19 14.01 -1.31
CA PRO A 49 -14.50 12.96 -0.33
C PRO A 49 -13.41 11.90 -0.24
N TRP A 50 -12.82 11.53 -1.39
CA TRP A 50 -11.68 10.63 -1.46
C TRP A 50 -10.48 11.15 -0.68
N VAL A 51 -10.11 12.43 -0.85
CA VAL A 51 -9.01 13.04 -0.10
C VAL A 51 -9.31 13.03 1.40
N MET A 52 -10.53 13.36 1.81
CA MET A 52 -10.93 13.40 3.22
C MET A 52 -10.82 12.03 3.92
N VAL A 53 -11.11 10.93 3.21
CA VAL A 53 -11.06 9.57 3.77
C VAL A 53 -9.69 8.91 3.57
N ALA A 54 -9.12 9.00 2.38
CA ALA A 54 -7.86 8.34 2.06
C ALA A 54 -6.66 8.96 2.79
N THR A 55 -6.62 10.29 2.93
CA THR A 55 -5.53 10.99 3.62
C THR A 55 -5.31 10.51 5.06
N PRO A 56 -6.31 10.50 5.96
CA PRO A 56 -6.10 10.01 7.31
C PRO A 56 -5.70 8.54 7.34
N ILE A 57 -6.25 7.70 6.46
CA ILE A 57 -5.87 6.28 6.36
C ILE A 57 -4.40 6.13 5.98
N PHE A 58 -3.93 6.85 4.95
CA PHE A 58 -2.53 6.82 4.53
C PHE A 58 -1.59 7.37 5.61
N ILE A 59 -1.98 8.46 6.28
CA ILE A 59 -1.18 9.05 7.36
C ILE A 59 -1.08 8.07 8.53
N LEU A 60 -2.20 7.52 9.00
CA LEU A 60 -2.21 6.59 10.13
C LEU A 60 -1.42 5.32 9.81
N PHE A 61 -1.66 4.73 8.64
CA PHE A 61 -0.92 3.54 8.21
C PHE A 61 0.58 3.83 8.08
N GLY A 62 0.94 4.93 7.41
CA GLY A 62 2.34 5.34 7.23
C GLY A 62 3.04 5.59 8.57
N LEU A 63 2.37 6.23 9.53
CA LEU A 63 2.88 6.45 10.89
C LEU A 63 3.09 5.13 11.63
N ILE A 64 2.10 4.22 11.62
CA ILE A 64 2.21 2.90 12.24
C ILE A 64 3.37 2.12 11.62
N TRP A 65 3.43 2.06 10.30
CA TRP A 65 4.48 1.37 9.56
C TRP A 65 5.86 1.94 9.89
N TRP A 66 6.00 3.26 9.93
CA TRP A 66 7.24 3.93 10.29
C TRP A 66 7.64 3.66 11.74
N LEU A 67 6.70 3.72 12.68
CA LEU A 67 6.95 3.45 14.10
C LEU A 67 7.38 2.00 14.35
N VAL A 68 6.79 1.03 13.66
CA VAL A 68 7.20 -0.38 13.73
C VAL A 68 8.61 -0.56 13.16
N ASN A 69 8.94 0.09 12.05
CA ASN A 69 10.23 -0.05 11.39
C ASN A 69 11.36 0.73 12.05
N ARG A 70 11.08 1.84 12.74
CA ARG A 70 12.09 2.69 13.41
C ARG A 70 13.01 1.96 14.40
N PRO A 71 12.51 1.11 15.34
CA PRO A 71 13.38 0.39 16.27
C PRO A 71 14.21 -0.69 15.57
N PHE A 72 13.62 -1.43 14.63
CA PHE A 72 14.34 -2.45 13.85
C PHE A 72 15.43 -1.82 12.99
N ARG A 73 15.16 -0.66 12.40
CA ARG A 73 16.13 0.09 11.61
C ARG A 73 17.37 0.46 12.40
N ARG A 74 17.23 0.84 13.66
CA ARG A 74 18.37 1.19 14.54
C ARG A 74 19.22 -0.02 14.94
N ARG A 75 18.67 -1.23 14.81
CA ARG A 75 19.30 -2.49 15.24
C ARG A 75 19.86 -3.32 14.07
N THR A 76 19.72 -2.84 12.84
CA THR A 76 20.21 -3.53 11.64
C THR A 76 21.43 -2.81 11.09
N GLU A 77 22.40 -3.58 10.59
CA GLU A 77 23.60 -3.07 9.90
C GLU A 77 23.34 -2.72 8.43
N LEU A 78 22.09 -2.91 7.96
CA LEU A 78 21.73 -2.69 6.57
C LEU A 78 21.82 -1.20 6.18
N PRO A 79 22.31 -0.90 4.97
CA PRO A 79 22.27 0.44 4.43
C PRO A 79 20.84 1.01 4.46
N PRO A 80 20.69 2.32 4.72
CA PRO A 80 19.40 2.94 4.91
C PRO A 80 18.33 2.67 3.85
N GLY A 81 18.70 2.83 2.58
CA GLY A 81 17.78 2.61 1.46
C GLY A 81 17.36 1.15 1.34
N ARG A 82 18.30 0.21 1.53
CA ARG A 82 18.01 -1.24 1.41
C ARG A 82 17.04 -1.72 2.47
N TYR A 83 17.21 -1.28 3.72
CA TYR A 83 16.27 -1.64 4.78
C TYR A 83 14.84 -1.17 4.44
N TRP A 84 14.67 0.10 4.08
CA TRP A 84 13.34 0.63 3.78
C TRP A 84 12.72 -0.03 2.55
N LEU A 85 13.51 -0.31 1.53
CA LEU A 85 13.07 -1.02 0.33
C LEU A 85 12.60 -2.44 0.66
N LEU A 86 13.36 -3.19 1.46
CA LEU A 86 12.98 -4.54 1.89
C LEU A 86 11.74 -4.53 2.79
N SER A 87 11.62 -3.57 3.70
CA SER A 87 10.42 -3.40 4.51
C SER A 87 9.19 -3.10 3.65
N ALA A 88 9.31 -2.18 2.70
CA ALA A 88 8.22 -1.84 1.79
C ALA A 88 7.83 -3.03 0.91
N ALA A 89 8.81 -3.73 0.34
CA ALA A 89 8.58 -4.95 -0.44
C ALA A 89 7.89 -6.04 0.39
N ALA A 90 8.32 -6.25 1.63
CA ALA A 90 7.69 -7.20 2.54
C ALA A 90 6.25 -6.81 2.90
N THR A 91 5.98 -5.52 3.09
CA THR A 91 4.62 -5.01 3.30
C THR A 91 3.74 -5.13 2.05
N ALA A 92 4.32 -5.05 0.85
CA ALA A 92 3.58 -5.26 -0.39
C ALA A 92 3.24 -6.73 -0.68
N LEU A 93 3.92 -7.70 -0.04
CA LEU A 93 3.77 -9.13 -0.36
C LEU A 93 2.32 -9.63 -0.31
N PRO A 94 1.50 -9.33 0.72
CA PRO A 94 0.12 -9.80 0.75
C PRO A 94 -0.72 -9.25 -0.41
N THR A 95 -0.52 -7.99 -0.78
CA THR A 95 -1.22 -7.37 -1.92
C THR A 95 -0.79 -8.02 -3.23
N LEU A 96 0.51 -8.21 -3.45
CA LEU A 96 1.03 -8.91 -4.63
C LEU A 96 0.52 -10.34 -4.74
N THR A 97 0.41 -11.03 -3.61
CA THR A 97 -0.12 -12.40 -3.54
C THR A 97 -1.58 -12.44 -3.96
N LEU A 98 -2.41 -11.51 -3.48
CA LEU A 98 -3.81 -11.38 -3.91
C LEU A 98 -3.93 -11.08 -5.40
N ILE A 99 -3.08 -10.21 -5.95
CA ILE A 99 -3.05 -9.91 -7.39
C ILE A 99 -2.74 -11.19 -8.19
N ILE A 100 -1.69 -11.93 -7.80
CA ILE A 100 -1.30 -13.17 -8.50
C ILE A 100 -2.42 -14.21 -8.45
N ILE A 101 -3.04 -14.40 -7.28
CA ILE A 101 -4.18 -15.32 -7.12
C ILE A 101 -5.37 -14.88 -7.99
N SER A 102 -5.66 -13.58 -8.05
CA SER A 102 -6.73 -13.04 -8.88
C SER A 102 -6.46 -13.25 -10.38
N LEU A 103 -5.21 -13.09 -10.81
CA LEU A 103 -4.82 -13.27 -12.22
C LEU A 103 -4.90 -14.74 -12.65
N GLY A 104 -4.53 -15.69 -11.78
CA GLY A 104 -4.61 -17.11 -12.10
C GLY A 104 -6.03 -17.69 -12.08
N ARG A 105 -7.03 -16.90 -11.67
CA ARG A 105 -8.45 -17.26 -11.67
C ARG A 105 -9.22 -16.77 -12.90
N ASN A 106 -8.62 -15.87 -13.69
CA ASN A 106 -9.17 -15.32 -14.93
C ASN A 106 -8.63 -16.08 -16.15
#